data_AF-A0A0Q4ZU44-F1
#
_entry.id   AF-A0A0Q4ZU44-F1
#
_cell.length_a   1.000
_cell.length_b   1.000
_cell.length_c   1.000
_cell.angle_alpha   90.00
_cell.angle_beta   90.00
_cell.angle_gamma   90.00
#
_symmetry.space_group_name_H-M   'P 1'
#
loop_
_entity.id
_entity.type
_entity.pdbx_description
1 polymer ?
#
loop_
_entity_poly.entity_id
_entity_poly.type
_entity_poly.pdbx_seq_one_letter_code
_entity_poly.pdbx_strand_id
1 'polypeptide(L)'
;MSGFDVMFRDERDWVNFGDTYVTSEAFKVLFREGMTLVEEAAAYLDGTGREESRLMSRDGTLSYASESMRLTTRLMQIASWLLVQRAVSEGELTPAEAMQEKTRVRLTTPETFRGDVFGVLPPTLQDLIVRSRRLHSRILHLDGLIADERPTPQPQESPVVAQLSLLRSAFGAASA
;
A
#
# COMPACT_ATOMS: atom_id res chain seq x y z
N MET A 1 8.74 -6.56 -50.44
CA MET A 1 8.20 -7.15 -49.19
C MET A 1 9.05 -6.65 -48.03
N SER A 2 8.58 -5.64 -47.32
CA SER A 2 9.10 -5.26 -46.00
C SER A 2 7.91 -4.63 -45.27
N GLY A 3 7.12 -5.49 -44.64
CA GLY A 3 6.13 -5.06 -43.67
C GLY A 3 6.90 -4.57 -42.46
N PHE A 4 6.86 -3.26 -42.22
CA PHE A 4 7.31 -2.71 -40.96
C PHE A 4 6.28 -3.14 -39.92
N ASP A 5 6.55 -4.24 -39.22
CA ASP A 5 5.85 -4.60 -38.00
C ASP A 5 6.29 -3.60 -36.91
N VAL A 6 5.76 -2.38 -37.00
CA VAL A 6 5.96 -1.35 -35.98
C VAL A 6 4.82 -1.50 -35.01
N MET A 7 4.89 -2.57 -34.21
CA MET A 7 4.30 -2.56 -32.90
C MET A 7 4.95 -1.38 -32.16
N PHE A 8 4.18 -0.35 -31.81
CA PHE A 8 4.64 0.71 -30.92
C PHE A 8 4.75 0.15 -29.50
N ARG A 9 5.66 -0.82 -29.31
CA ARG A 9 6.13 -1.30 -28.02
C ARG A 9 7.21 -2.35 -28.18
N ASP A 10 8.33 -2.12 -27.50
CA ASP A 10 9.27 -3.18 -27.15
C ASP A 10 8.49 -4.27 -26.40
N GLU A 11 8.61 -5.54 -26.82
CA GLU A 11 7.90 -6.67 -26.18
C GLU A 11 8.38 -6.91 -24.73
N ARG A 12 9.45 -6.24 -24.30
CA ARG A 12 10.00 -6.37 -22.96
C ARG A 12 9.54 -5.27 -22.01
N ASP A 13 8.97 -5.78 -20.92
CA ASP A 13 9.06 -5.28 -19.54
C ASP A 13 8.27 -4.02 -19.19
N TRP A 14 6.97 -4.25 -19.05
CA TRP A 14 6.20 -3.53 -18.05
C TRP A 14 6.87 -3.71 -16.69
N VAL A 15 7.31 -2.61 -16.09
CA VAL A 15 7.78 -2.63 -14.70
C VAL A 15 6.56 -2.80 -13.81
N ASN A 16 6.41 -3.98 -13.19
CA ASN A 16 5.40 -4.22 -12.19
C ASN A 16 5.69 -3.33 -10.97
N PHE A 17 4.74 -2.46 -10.63
CA PHE A 17 4.89 -1.55 -9.49
C PHE A 17 5.09 -2.33 -8.19
N GLY A 18 4.36 -3.43 -7.98
CA GLY A 18 4.46 -4.23 -6.76
C GLY A 18 5.85 -4.80 -6.56
N ASP A 19 6.38 -5.49 -7.58
CA ASP A 19 7.70 -6.13 -7.51
C ASP A 19 8.83 -5.11 -7.28
N THR A 20 8.72 -3.94 -7.92
CA THR A 20 9.74 -2.88 -7.85
C THR A 20 9.63 -2.09 -6.54
N TYR A 21 8.42 -1.87 -6.04
CA TYR A 21 8.19 -1.11 -4.81
C TYR A 21 8.71 -1.87 -3.59
N VAL A 22 8.44 -3.16 -3.51
CA VAL A 22 8.80 -4.01 -2.36
C VAL A 22 10.32 -4.11 -2.16
N THR A 23 11.10 -3.98 -3.24
CA THR A 23 12.58 -3.96 -3.20
C THR A 23 13.18 -2.56 -3.03
N SER A 24 12.35 -1.52 -3.03
CA SER A 24 12.80 -0.12 -3.03
C SER A 24 13.23 0.39 -1.63
N GLU A 25 14.05 1.44 -1.62
CA GLU A 25 14.37 2.19 -0.39
C GLU A 25 13.12 2.80 0.27
N ALA A 26 12.11 3.17 -0.53
CA ALA A 26 10.85 3.71 0.00
C ALA A 26 10.12 2.68 0.88
N PHE A 27 10.15 1.40 0.49
CA PHE A 27 9.60 0.32 1.32
C PHE A 27 10.41 0.12 2.61
N LYS A 28 11.75 0.16 2.56
CA LYS A 28 12.58 0.04 3.78
C LYS A 28 12.30 1.15 4.79
N VAL A 29 12.07 2.37 4.33
CA VAL A 29 11.66 3.51 5.18
C VAL A 29 10.28 3.26 5.78
N LEU A 30 9.31 2.85 4.96
CA LEU A 30 7.95 2.50 5.39
C LEU A 30 7.96 1.38 6.45
N PHE A 31 8.75 0.33 6.24
CA PHE A 31 8.89 -0.80 7.14
C PHE A 31 9.43 -0.35 8.51
N ARG A 32 10.51 0.44 8.50
CA ARG A 32 11.09 0.99 9.72
C ARG A 32 10.11 1.88 10.47
N GLU A 33 9.43 2.79 9.76
CA GLU A 33 8.41 3.67 10.34
C GLU A 33 7.30 2.85 11.02
N GLY A 34 6.83 1.77 10.39
CA GLY A 34 5.83 0.89 10.96
C GLY A 34 6.31 0.14 12.20
N MET A 35 7.51 -0.45 12.16
CA MET A 35 8.05 -1.18 13.32
C MET A 35 8.34 -0.25 14.50
N THR A 36 8.90 0.94 14.24
CA THR A 36 9.11 1.96 15.28
C THR A 36 7.78 2.38 15.92
N LEU A 37 6.72 2.58 15.13
CA LEU A 37 5.42 2.95 15.69
C LEU A 37 4.80 1.82 16.55
N VAL A 38 5.01 0.55 16.18
CA VAL A 38 4.60 -0.61 16.99
C VAL A 38 5.35 -0.62 18.33
N GLU A 39 6.66 -0.41 18.31
CA GLU A 39 7.50 -0.36 19.50
C GLU A 39 7.12 0.80 20.43
N GLU A 40 6.96 2.02 19.88
CA GLU A 40 6.53 3.21 20.63
C GLU A 40 5.17 3.00 21.30
N ALA A 41 4.21 2.40 20.58
CA ALA A 41 2.89 2.11 21.12
C ALA A 41 2.94 1.05 22.22
N ALA A 42 3.73 -0.02 22.06
CA ALA A 42 3.91 -1.04 23.09
C ALA A 42 4.53 -0.44 24.36
N ALA A 43 5.62 0.32 24.21
CA ALA A 43 6.30 0.99 25.32
C ALA A 43 5.36 1.94 26.07
N TYR A 44 4.54 2.71 25.34
CA TYR A 44 3.55 3.59 25.95
C TYR A 44 2.45 2.83 26.70
N LEU A 45 1.83 1.82 26.06
CA LEU A 45 0.70 1.08 26.63
C LEU A 45 1.10 0.22 27.84
N ASP A 46 2.34 -0.26 27.91
CA ASP A 46 2.87 -1.00 29.05
C ASP A 46 3.52 -0.10 30.12
N GLY A 47 3.91 1.12 29.77
CA GLY A 47 4.48 2.12 30.66
C GLY A 47 3.48 3.21 31.03
N THR A 48 3.80 4.44 30.62
CA THR A 48 3.13 5.69 31.05
C THR A 48 1.64 5.73 30.74
N GLY A 49 1.17 5.07 29.68
CA GLY A 49 -0.25 4.99 29.35
C GLY A 49 -1.10 4.31 30.44
N ARG A 50 -0.52 3.35 31.19
CA ARG A 50 -1.21 2.75 32.35
C ARG A 50 -1.37 3.73 33.50
N GLU A 51 -0.42 4.63 33.68
CA GLU A 51 -0.48 5.66 34.73
C GLU A 51 -1.49 6.75 34.34
N GLU A 52 -1.41 7.24 33.10
CA GLU A 52 -2.33 8.25 32.57
C GLU A 52 -3.78 7.78 32.62
N SER A 53 -4.06 6.53 32.21
CA SER A 53 -5.42 5.96 32.21
C SER A 53 -6.03 5.79 33.61
N ARG A 54 -5.21 5.63 34.66
CA ARG A 54 -5.66 5.53 36.06
C ARG A 54 -6.11 6.88 36.63
N LEU A 55 -5.61 7.99 36.07
CA LEU A 55 -5.95 9.35 36.50
C LEU A 55 -7.20 9.91 35.81
N MET A 56 -7.77 9.18 34.84
CA MET A 56 -8.93 9.60 34.07
C MET A 56 -10.24 9.38 34.84
N SER A 57 -11.30 10.09 34.41
CA SER A 57 -12.67 9.77 34.80
C SER A 57 -13.07 8.38 34.28
N ARG A 58 -14.11 7.77 34.84
CA ARG A 58 -14.61 6.45 34.41
C ARG A 58 -14.91 6.39 32.90
N ASP A 59 -15.53 7.43 32.36
CA ASP A 59 -15.84 7.53 30.92
C ASP A 59 -14.57 7.72 30.07
N GLY A 60 -13.59 8.45 30.61
CA GLY A 60 -12.26 8.61 30.01
C GLY A 60 -11.48 7.30 29.96
N THR A 61 -11.49 6.51 31.04
CA THR A 61 -10.85 5.19 31.09
C THR A 61 -11.49 4.20 30.12
N LEU A 62 -12.82 4.21 29.97
CA LEU A 62 -13.51 3.38 28.97
C LEU A 62 -13.12 3.76 27.54
N SER A 63 -13.04 5.06 27.27
CA SER A 63 -12.61 5.61 25.98
C SER A 63 -11.17 5.23 25.67
N TYR A 64 -10.27 5.39 26.65
CA TYR A 64 -8.88 4.96 26.57
C TYR A 64 -8.79 3.47 26.23
N ALA A 65 -9.46 2.60 27.00
CA ALA A 65 -9.42 1.16 26.78
C ALA A 65 -9.90 0.78 25.37
N SER A 66 -11.01 1.37 24.91
CA SER A 66 -11.53 1.10 23.56
C SER A 66 -10.56 1.55 22.48
N GLU A 67 -9.98 2.75 22.59
CA GLU A 67 -9.12 3.29 21.55
C GLU A 67 -7.72 2.66 21.56
N SER A 68 -7.19 2.26 22.72
CA SER A 68 -5.95 1.48 22.82
C SER A 68 -6.09 0.13 22.13
N MET A 69 -7.22 -0.58 22.29
CA MET A 69 -7.46 -1.85 21.55
C MET A 69 -7.60 -1.63 20.04
N ARG A 70 -8.22 -0.53 19.61
CA ARG A 70 -8.29 -0.17 18.17
C ARG A 70 -6.90 0.15 17.62
N LEU A 71 -6.08 0.88 18.38
CA LEU A 71 -4.70 1.17 18.04
C LEU A 71 -3.89 -0.12 17.86
N THR A 72 -3.93 -1.04 18.83
CA THR A 72 -3.15 -2.29 18.76
C THR A 72 -3.61 -3.19 17.60
N THR A 73 -4.92 -3.26 17.36
CA THR A 73 -5.47 -4.02 16.22
C THR A 73 -4.96 -3.44 14.89
N ARG A 74 -5.00 -2.11 14.74
CA ARG A 74 -4.49 -1.42 13.54
C ARG A 74 -3.00 -1.63 13.36
N LEU A 75 -2.22 -1.54 14.43
CA LEU A 75 -0.78 -1.77 14.39
C LEU A 75 -0.44 -3.21 14.03
N MET A 76 -1.21 -4.18 14.52
CA MET A 76 -1.05 -5.59 14.16
C MET A 76 -1.32 -5.80 12.67
N GLN A 77 -2.38 -5.20 12.12
CA GLN A 77 -2.68 -5.24 10.68
C GLN A 77 -1.55 -4.64 9.84
N ILE A 78 -1.04 -3.47 10.24
CA ILE A 78 0.12 -2.81 9.61
C ILE A 78 1.34 -3.74 9.65
N ALA A 79 1.69 -4.26 10.82
CA ALA A 79 2.88 -5.07 11.00
C ALA A 79 2.81 -6.37 10.19
N SER A 80 1.67 -7.05 10.23
CA SER A 80 1.44 -8.27 9.46
C SER A 80 1.61 -8.03 7.96
N TRP A 81 1.03 -6.95 7.43
CA TRP A 81 1.21 -6.59 6.02
C TRP A 81 2.68 -6.32 5.68
N LEU A 82 3.38 -5.53 6.50
CA LEU A 82 4.78 -5.18 6.29
C LEU A 82 5.69 -6.41 6.29
N LEU A 83 5.43 -7.38 7.18
CA LEU A 83 6.19 -8.63 7.25
C LEU A 83 5.98 -9.49 6.00
N VAL A 84 4.75 -9.60 5.50
CA VAL A 84 4.47 -10.33 4.25
C VAL A 84 5.23 -9.70 3.08
N GLN A 85 5.17 -8.37 2.95
CA GLN A 85 5.90 -7.68 1.86
C GLN A 85 7.42 -7.84 2.01
N ARG A 86 7.94 -7.83 3.24
CA ARG A 86 9.37 -8.07 3.47
C ARG A 86 9.78 -9.48 3.04
N ALA A 87 9.02 -10.51 3.38
CA ALA A 87 9.31 -11.88 2.97
C ALA A 87 9.30 -12.04 1.44
N VAL A 88 8.45 -11.30 0.73
CA VAL A 88 8.51 -11.20 -0.75
C VAL A 88 9.79 -10.51 -1.21
N SER A 89 10.19 -9.40 -0.56
CA SER A 89 11.42 -8.68 -0.91
C SER A 89 12.70 -9.52 -0.74
N GLU A 90 12.70 -10.42 0.25
CA GLU A 90 13.82 -11.32 0.56
C GLU A 90 13.80 -12.59 -0.29
N GLY A 91 12.75 -12.79 -1.11
CA GLY A 91 12.57 -13.96 -1.96
C GLY A 91 12.12 -15.22 -1.19
N GLU A 92 11.71 -15.08 0.07
CA GLU A 92 11.19 -16.18 0.91
C GLU A 92 9.77 -16.59 0.50
N LEU A 93 8.99 -15.66 -0.06
CA LEU A 93 7.66 -15.90 -0.58
C LEU A 93 7.56 -15.46 -2.05
N THR A 94 6.89 -16.26 -2.87
CA THR A 94 6.49 -15.83 -4.21
C THR A 94 5.35 -14.80 -4.14
N PRO A 95 5.19 -13.92 -5.13
CA PRO A 95 4.07 -12.97 -5.17
C PRO A 95 2.69 -13.65 -5.09
N ALA A 96 2.55 -14.84 -5.67
CA ALA A 96 1.32 -15.64 -5.62
C ALA A 96 1.01 -16.17 -4.21
N GLU A 97 2.03 -16.63 -3.47
CA GLU A 97 1.89 -17.07 -2.08
C GLU A 97 1.58 -15.89 -1.16
N ALA A 98 2.20 -14.73 -1.39
CA ALA A 98 1.92 -13.51 -0.66
C ALA A 98 0.48 -13.04 -0.82
N MET A 99 -0.13 -13.20 -2.01
CA MET A 99 -1.54 -12.87 -2.23
C MET A 99 -2.49 -13.78 -1.43
N GLN A 100 -2.14 -15.07 -1.29
CA GLN A 100 -2.90 -16.01 -0.46
C GLN A 100 -2.81 -15.65 1.03
N GLU A 101 -1.61 -15.29 1.50
CA GLU A 101 -1.41 -14.90 2.90
C GLU A 101 -2.06 -13.54 3.21
N LYS A 102 -2.01 -12.61 2.26
CA LYS A 102 -2.70 -11.30 2.32
C LYS A 102 -4.22 -11.45 2.40
N THR A 103 -4.81 -12.46 1.77
CA THR A 103 -6.26 -12.75 1.90
C THR A 103 -6.65 -13.14 3.33
N ARG A 104 -5.72 -13.73 4.10
CA ARG A 104 -5.91 -14.05 5.51
C ARG A 104 -5.78 -12.81 6.40
N VAL A 105 -4.89 -11.89 6.03
CA VAL A 105 -4.62 -10.63 6.75
C VAL A 105 -5.52 -9.52 6.19
N ARG A 106 -6.78 -9.49 6.59
CA ARG A 106 -7.72 -8.44 6.13
C ARG A 106 -7.36 -7.08 6.70
N LEU A 107 -6.76 -6.22 5.89
CA LEU A 107 -6.71 -4.77 6.14
C LEU A 107 -8.15 -4.26 6.11
N THR A 108 -8.71 -3.96 7.29
CA THR A 108 -10.11 -3.54 7.41
C THR A 108 -10.19 -2.03 7.24
N THR A 109 -11.21 -1.52 6.55
CA THR A 109 -11.40 -0.07 6.33
C THR A 109 -11.29 0.73 7.62
N PRO A 110 -10.55 1.86 7.63
CA PRO A 110 -10.38 2.67 8.84
C PRO A 110 -11.71 3.20 9.38
N GLU A 111 -11.97 2.97 10.67
CA GLU A 111 -13.21 3.36 11.32
C GLU A 111 -13.40 4.87 11.46
N THR A 112 -14.68 5.28 11.57
CA THR A 112 -15.12 6.66 11.73
C THR A 112 -14.56 7.29 13.01
N PHE A 113 -13.94 8.45 12.85
CA PHE A 113 -13.34 9.22 13.93
C PHE A 113 -14.41 9.91 14.77
N ARG A 114 -14.38 9.71 16.09
CA ARG A 114 -15.26 10.39 17.05
C ARG A 114 -14.47 11.47 17.78
N GLY A 115 -14.63 12.72 17.34
CA GLY A 115 -13.82 13.85 17.82
C GLY A 115 -14.06 14.23 19.28
N ASP A 116 -15.27 13.98 19.79
CA ASP A 116 -15.65 14.14 21.19
C ASP A 116 -14.88 13.18 22.11
N VAL A 117 -14.74 11.92 21.70
CA VAL A 117 -13.97 10.90 22.43
C VAL A 117 -12.48 11.16 22.35
N PHE A 118 -11.99 11.60 21.18
CA PHE A 118 -10.57 11.81 20.93
C PHE A 118 -9.96 12.92 21.80
N GLY A 119 -10.68 14.02 22.02
CA GLY A 119 -10.20 15.17 22.79
C GLY A 119 -9.98 14.89 24.28
N VAL A 120 -10.56 13.81 24.81
CA VAL A 120 -10.46 13.41 26.23
C VAL A 120 -9.26 12.47 26.46
N LEU A 121 -8.68 11.92 25.40
CA LEU A 121 -7.55 10.97 25.50
C LEU A 121 -6.25 11.70 25.88
N PRO A 122 -5.27 11.01 26.48
CA PRO A 122 -3.95 11.58 26.69
C PRO A 122 -3.27 11.97 25.37
N PRO A 123 -2.48 13.07 25.35
CA PRO A 123 -1.89 13.60 24.13
C PRO A 123 -0.97 12.59 23.44
N THR A 124 -0.25 11.77 24.20
CA THR A 124 0.63 10.72 23.67
C THR A 124 -0.17 9.65 22.92
N LEU A 125 -1.29 9.20 23.49
CA LEU A 125 -2.18 8.25 22.82
C LEU A 125 -2.80 8.86 21.55
N GLN A 126 -3.20 10.13 21.60
CA GLN A 126 -3.71 10.86 20.44
C GLN A 126 -2.69 10.88 19.28
N ASP A 127 -1.41 11.16 19.55
CA ASP A 127 -0.35 11.16 18.54
C ASP A 127 -0.17 9.77 17.89
N LEU A 128 -0.09 8.72 18.71
CA LEU A 128 0.02 7.33 18.24
C LEU A 128 -1.17 6.93 17.35
N ILE A 129 -2.38 7.34 17.70
CA ILE A 129 -3.58 7.10 16.88
C ILE A 129 -3.46 7.83 15.54
N VAL A 130 -3.08 9.12 15.53
CA VAL A 130 -2.97 9.90 14.29
C VAL A 130 -1.90 9.31 13.36
N ARG A 131 -0.73 8.98 13.91
CA ARG A 131 0.37 8.37 13.15
C ARG A 131 -0.03 7.00 12.61
N SER A 132 -0.65 6.14 13.42
CA SER A 132 -1.09 4.81 12.97
C SER A 132 -2.18 4.89 11.90
N ARG A 133 -3.10 5.85 11.99
CA ARG A 133 -4.13 6.07 10.94
C ARG A 133 -3.50 6.51 9.63
N ARG A 134 -2.58 7.48 9.65
CA ARG A 134 -1.87 7.95 8.45
C ARG A 134 -1.10 6.81 7.78
N LEU A 135 -0.37 6.04 8.58
CA LEU A 135 0.40 4.89 8.09
C LEU A 135 -0.52 3.82 7.49
N HIS A 136 -1.61 3.49 8.18
CA HIS A 136 -2.59 2.52 7.69
C HIS A 136 -3.24 2.95 6.37
N SER A 137 -3.65 4.22 6.23
CA SER A 137 -4.18 4.76 4.97
C SER A 137 -3.17 4.69 3.84
N ARG A 138 -1.90 4.96 4.11
CA ARG A 138 -0.82 4.83 3.11
C ARG A 138 -0.64 3.37 2.68
N ILE A 139 -0.67 2.44 3.64
CA ILE A 139 -0.57 1.00 3.37
C ILE A 139 -1.76 0.53 2.53
N LEU A 140 -3.00 0.92 2.86
CA LEU A 140 -4.18 0.58 2.07
C LEU A 140 -4.08 1.05 0.62
N HIS A 141 -3.54 2.26 0.42
CA HIS A 141 -3.33 2.79 -0.93
C HIS A 141 -2.29 1.97 -1.70
N LEU A 142 -1.13 1.69 -1.08
CA LEU A 142 -0.08 0.86 -1.66
C LEU A 142 -0.57 -0.56 -1.94
N ASP A 143 -1.37 -1.11 -1.03
CA ASP A 143 -1.97 -2.43 -1.13
C ASP A 143 -2.85 -2.56 -2.38
N GLY A 144 -3.65 -1.53 -2.66
CA GLY A 144 -4.42 -1.41 -3.89
C GLY A 144 -3.52 -1.34 -5.11
N LEU A 145 -2.46 -0.53 -5.10
CA LEU A 145 -1.53 -0.43 -6.23
C LEU A 145 -0.75 -1.72 -6.50
N ILE A 146 -0.47 -2.51 -5.48
CA ILE A 146 0.21 -3.82 -5.58
C ILE A 146 -0.78 -4.90 -6.07
N ALA A 147 -2.04 -4.84 -5.64
CA ALA A 147 -3.07 -5.80 -6.06
C ALA A 147 -3.64 -5.52 -7.45
N ASP A 148 -3.60 -4.28 -7.92
CA ASP A 148 -4.12 -3.87 -9.22
C ASP A 148 -3.18 -4.39 -10.32
N GLU A 149 -3.40 -5.64 -10.72
CA GLU A 149 -2.95 -6.18 -12.00
C GLU A 149 -3.62 -5.35 -13.10
N ARG A 150 -2.99 -4.22 -13.49
CA ARG A 150 -3.45 -3.49 -14.66
C ARG A 150 -3.53 -4.50 -15.81
N PRO A 151 -4.69 -4.64 -16.48
CA PRO A 151 -4.81 -5.59 -17.57
C PRO A 151 -3.74 -5.27 -18.60
N THR A 152 -3.02 -6.31 -19.03
CA THR A 152 -2.09 -6.24 -20.16
C THR A 152 -2.80 -5.49 -21.27
N PRO A 153 -2.39 -4.25 -21.62
CA PRO A 153 -3.15 -3.50 -22.59
C PRO A 153 -3.00 -4.23 -23.90
N GLN A 154 -4.14 -4.44 -24.53
CA GLN A 154 -4.23 -5.19 -25.75
C GLN A 154 -3.39 -4.48 -26.82
N PRO A 155 -2.63 -5.23 -27.64
CA PRO A 155 -1.97 -4.66 -28.79
C PRO A 155 -3.01 -3.93 -29.64
N GLN A 156 -2.94 -2.59 -29.65
CA GLN A 156 -3.76 -1.77 -30.52
C GLN A 156 -2.90 -1.39 -31.71
N GLU A 157 -3.38 -1.66 -32.92
CA GLU A 157 -2.69 -1.23 -34.13
C GLU A 157 -2.46 0.28 -34.07
N SER A 158 -1.22 0.70 -34.34
CA SER A 158 -0.88 2.11 -34.28
C SER A 158 -1.68 2.88 -35.35
N PRO A 159 -2.45 3.92 -34.96
CA PRO A 159 -3.22 4.70 -35.93
C PRO A 159 -2.30 5.38 -36.96
N VAL A 160 -1.03 5.59 -36.61
CA VAL A 160 0.01 6.13 -37.51
C VAL A 160 0.42 5.10 -38.56
N VAL A 161 0.48 3.81 -38.22
CA VAL A 161 0.82 2.75 -39.19
C VAL A 161 -0.28 2.58 -40.24
N ALA A 162 -1.56 2.70 -39.83
CA ALA A 162 -2.68 2.72 -40.75
C ALA A 162 -2.61 3.91 -41.72
N GLN A 163 -2.30 5.10 -41.21
CA GLN A 163 -2.13 6.32 -42.04
C GLN A 163 -0.92 6.23 -42.99
N LEU A 164 0.21 5.68 -42.52
CA LEU A 164 1.40 5.50 -43.34
C LEU A 164 1.17 4.50 -44.48
N SER A 165 0.38 3.45 -44.21
CA SER A 165 -0.01 2.44 -45.21
C SER A 165 -0.89 3.06 -46.30
N LEU A 166 -1.83 3.94 -45.93
CA LEU A 166 -2.65 4.71 -46.88
C LEU A 166 -1.81 5.66 -47.73
N LEU A 167 -0.83 6.34 -47.13
CA LEU A 167 0.09 7.21 -47.87
C LEU A 167 0.93 6.40 -48.88
N ARG A 168 1.44 5.24 -48.47
CA ARG A 168 2.19 4.35 -49.37
C ARG A 168 1.35 3.78 -50.50
N SER A 169 0.08 3.42 -50.25
CA SER A 169 -0.80 2.93 -51.33
C SER A 169 -1.18 4.04 -52.30
N ALA A 170 -1.35 5.27 -51.83
CA ALA A 170 -1.68 6.41 -52.66
C ALA A 170 -0.49 6.90 -53.51
N PHE A 171 0.74 6.85 -52.99
CA PHE A 171 1.92 7.47 -53.61
C PHE A 171 3.03 6.50 -54.04
N GLY A 172 2.96 5.21 -53.68
CA GLY A 172 4.01 4.22 -53.93
C GLY A 172 4.06 3.65 -55.36
N ALA A 173 3.05 3.87 -56.18
CA ALA A 173 3.01 3.42 -57.58
C ALA A 173 3.67 4.42 -58.57
N ALA A 174 4.12 5.59 -58.10
CA ALA A 174 4.65 6.66 -58.96
C ALA A 174 6.18 6.64 -59.14
N SER A 175 6.88 5.62 -58.64
CA SER A 175 8.32 5.43 -58.84
C SER A 175 8.60 4.07 -59.47
N ALA A 176 8.36 3.97 -60.78
CA ALA A 176 8.89 2.94 -61.67
C ALA A 176 9.45 3.64 -62.91
#